data_AF-A0A964R0I8-F1
#
_entry.id   AF-A0A964R0I8-F1
#
_cell.length_a   1.000
_cell.length_b   1.000
_cell.length_c   1.000
_cell.angle_alpha   90.00
_cell.angle_beta   90.00
_cell.angle_gamma   90.00
#
_symmetry.space_group_name_H-M   'P 1'
#
loop_
_entity.id
_entity.type
_entity.pdbx_description
1 polymer ?
#
loop_
_entity_poly.entity_id
_entity_poly.type
_entity_poly.pdbx_seq_one_letter_code
_entity_poly.pdbx_strand_id
1 'polypeptide(L)'
;MVQAGAALSPGNSNAIGTLSISNSLTLLSNSTTRMDVNAATLACDLVQGLSSVSGGGTLVVSNLAGTPALGQSFQLFSATSASGNFTNLTPQLGGGLRWKFVPASGVLSVVSSFSQPRIASEGLSGASLVLQVTNGPPGGTNYLIASTNVALAVTNWTRLATNKFDVSGNCSFTNAVNVTTPQRFYAISATVAP
;
A
#
# COMPACT_ATOMS: atom_id res chain seq x y z
N MET A 1 -14.13 16.22 -5.12
CA MET A 1 -14.39 14.83 -4.66
C MET A 1 -14.85 13.97 -5.83
N VAL A 2 -14.56 12.68 -5.83
CA VAL A 2 -15.04 11.72 -6.84
C VAL A 2 -16.00 10.76 -6.16
N GLN A 3 -17.25 10.77 -6.61
CA GLN A 3 -18.33 9.99 -6.00
C GLN A 3 -18.22 8.50 -6.34
N ALA A 4 -18.93 7.65 -5.57
CA ALA A 4 -19.08 6.24 -5.90
C ALA A 4 -19.68 6.09 -7.31
N GLY A 5 -19.12 5.18 -8.12
CA GLY A 5 -19.50 4.99 -9.52
C GLY A 5 -18.93 6.03 -10.50
N ALA A 6 -18.38 7.15 -10.01
CA ALA A 6 -17.72 8.15 -10.85
C ALA A 6 -16.26 7.78 -11.12
N ALA A 7 -15.68 8.42 -12.15
CA ALA A 7 -14.30 8.22 -12.55
C ALA A 7 -13.49 9.52 -12.55
N LEU A 8 -12.23 9.44 -12.11
CA LEU A 8 -11.20 10.45 -12.35
C LEU A 8 -10.25 9.94 -13.44
N SER A 9 -9.91 10.78 -14.40
CA SER A 9 -8.91 10.51 -15.45
C SER A 9 -8.11 11.79 -15.67
N PRO A 10 -6.79 11.81 -15.44
CA PRO A 10 -5.98 13.02 -15.63
C PRO A 10 -5.78 13.39 -17.11
N GLY A 11 -5.87 12.39 -17.99
CA GLY A 11 -5.73 12.53 -19.44
C GLY A 11 -6.82 11.81 -20.22
N ASN A 12 -6.71 11.88 -21.55
CA ASN A 12 -7.46 11.02 -22.46
C ASN A 12 -6.91 9.59 -22.38
N SER A 13 -7.79 8.60 -22.45
CA SER A 13 -7.38 7.19 -22.52
C SER A 13 -6.45 7.01 -23.72
N ASN A 14 -5.18 6.65 -23.48
CA ASN A 14 -4.08 6.45 -24.44
C ASN A 14 -3.06 7.58 -24.59
N ALA A 15 -3.04 8.59 -23.71
CA ALA A 15 -1.90 9.49 -23.65
C ALA A 15 -1.58 9.91 -22.21
N ILE A 16 -0.31 10.16 -21.97
CA ILE A 16 0.15 10.67 -20.69
C ILE A 16 -0.35 12.11 -20.50
N GLY A 17 -1.15 12.33 -19.47
CA GLY A 17 -1.78 13.59 -19.13
C GLY A 17 -1.39 14.12 -17.75
N THR A 18 -1.60 15.42 -17.54
CA THR A 18 -1.45 16.04 -16.22
C THR A 18 -2.70 16.83 -15.87
N LEU A 19 -3.30 16.50 -14.73
CA LEU A 19 -4.44 17.22 -14.16
C LEU A 19 -3.97 18.03 -12.95
N SER A 20 -4.13 19.35 -13.02
CA SER A 20 -3.82 20.25 -11.90
C SER A 20 -5.07 20.56 -11.10
N ILE A 21 -5.03 20.32 -9.79
CA ILE A 21 -6.11 20.60 -8.84
C ILE A 21 -5.53 21.39 -7.68
N SER A 22 -5.87 22.67 -7.57
CA SER A 22 -5.37 23.55 -6.50
C SER A 22 -6.20 23.46 -5.20
N ASN A 23 -6.60 22.25 -4.81
CA ASN A 23 -7.42 21.98 -3.62
C ASN A 23 -7.19 20.54 -3.15
N SER A 24 -8.07 20.04 -2.27
CA SER A 24 -8.12 18.68 -1.80
C SER A 24 -8.90 17.77 -2.75
N LEU A 25 -8.48 16.52 -2.84
CA LEU A 25 -9.14 15.47 -3.60
C LEU A 25 -9.49 14.29 -2.70
N THR A 26 -10.78 13.94 -2.66
CA THR A 26 -11.27 12.74 -1.98
C THR A 26 -11.77 11.75 -3.02
N LEU A 27 -11.18 10.55 -3.03
CA LEU A 27 -11.60 9.40 -3.84
C LEU A 27 -12.44 8.48 -2.96
N LEU A 28 -13.77 8.45 -3.15
CA LEU A 28 -14.64 7.63 -2.33
C LEU A 28 -14.51 6.13 -2.67
N SER A 29 -14.92 5.28 -1.74
CA SER A 29 -15.11 3.84 -2.01
C SER A 29 -16.00 3.64 -3.23
N ASN A 30 -15.70 2.63 -4.05
CA ASN A 30 -16.36 2.35 -5.32
C ASN A 30 -16.26 3.46 -6.39
N SER A 31 -15.42 4.49 -6.19
CA SER A 31 -14.99 5.34 -7.29
C SER A 31 -13.91 4.66 -8.13
N THR A 32 -13.68 5.16 -9.34
CA THR A 32 -12.61 4.70 -10.23
C THR A 32 -11.59 5.83 -10.45
N THR A 33 -10.32 5.53 -10.35
CA THR A 33 -9.23 6.40 -10.82
C THR A 33 -8.55 5.68 -11.98
N ARG A 34 -8.51 6.31 -13.15
CA ARG A 34 -7.81 5.79 -14.34
C ARG A 34 -6.52 6.55 -14.52
N MET A 35 -5.42 5.83 -14.69
CA MET A 35 -4.09 6.38 -14.85
C MET A 35 -3.37 5.61 -15.95
N ASP A 36 -2.84 6.32 -16.93
CA ASP A 36 -2.00 5.75 -17.97
C ASP A 36 -0.52 5.78 -17.52
N VAL A 37 0.21 4.70 -17.79
CA VAL A 37 1.66 4.58 -17.54
C VAL A 37 2.34 4.11 -18.81
N ASN A 38 3.64 4.38 -18.95
CA ASN A 38 4.44 3.87 -20.05
C ASN A 38 5.70 3.22 -19.49
N ALA A 39 5.73 1.89 -19.42
CA ALA A 39 6.85 1.15 -18.88
C ALA A 39 8.14 1.26 -19.73
N ALA A 40 8.05 1.65 -21.00
CA ALA A 40 9.23 1.85 -21.85
C ALA A 40 9.93 3.19 -21.57
N THR A 41 9.18 4.24 -21.25
CA THR A 41 9.71 5.60 -21.04
C THR A 41 9.69 6.07 -19.59
N LEU A 42 9.03 5.31 -18.70
CA LEU A 42 8.72 5.66 -17.31
C LEU A 42 7.81 6.89 -17.15
N ALA A 43 7.17 7.34 -18.23
CA ALA A 43 6.16 8.39 -18.15
C ALA A 43 4.85 7.86 -17.54
N CYS A 44 4.10 8.71 -16.85
CA CYS A 44 2.80 8.38 -16.29
C CYS A 44 1.91 9.60 -16.19
N ASP A 45 0.61 9.35 -16.14
CA ASP A 45 -0.37 10.34 -15.73
C ASP A 45 -0.02 10.91 -14.35
N LEU A 46 -0.30 12.20 -14.18
CA LEU A 46 -0.04 12.91 -12.95
C LEU A 46 -1.23 13.77 -12.54
N VAL A 47 -1.68 13.62 -11.29
CA VAL A 47 -2.53 14.61 -10.62
C VAL A 47 -1.68 15.43 -9.66
N GLN A 48 -1.64 16.74 -9.85
CA GLN A 48 -0.75 17.65 -9.12
C GLN A 48 -1.48 18.86 -8.54
N GLY A 49 -0.76 19.64 -7.72
CA GLY A 49 -1.25 20.88 -7.11
C GLY A 49 -2.10 20.66 -5.87
N LEU A 50 -2.26 19.41 -5.44
CA LEU A 50 -3.18 19.02 -4.38
C LEU A 50 -2.66 19.46 -3.00
N SER A 51 -3.51 20.11 -2.21
CA SER A 51 -3.21 20.35 -0.79
C SER A 51 -3.31 19.06 0.03
N SER A 52 -4.27 18.20 -0.33
CA SER A 52 -4.38 16.85 0.21
C SER A 52 -5.03 15.87 -0.77
N VAL A 53 -4.69 14.59 -0.66
CA VAL A 53 -5.42 13.49 -1.31
C VAL A 53 -5.81 12.41 -0.30
N SER A 54 -7.05 11.94 -0.38
CA SER A 54 -7.49 10.74 0.32
C SER A 54 -7.89 9.64 -0.68
N GLY A 55 -7.23 8.49 -0.57
CA GLY A 55 -7.41 7.35 -1.45
C GLY A 55 -8.58 6.45 -1.04
N GLY A 56 -9.14 5.77 -2.05
CA GLY A 56 -10.24 4.82 -1.94
C GLY A 56 -10.63 4.31 -3.33
N GLY A 57 -11.55 3.35 -3.39
CA GLY A 57 -12.03 2.81 -4.68
C GLY A 57 -10.96 2.04 -5.47
N THR A 58 -11.10 2.01 -6.79
CA THR A 58 -10.26 1.21 -7.69
C THR A 58 -9.32 2.09 -8.48
N LEU A 59 -8.01 1.78 -8.45
CA LEU A 59 -7.04 2.31 -9.39
C LEU A 59 -6.94 1.38 -10.61
N VAL A 60 -7.27 1.92 -11.77
CA VAL A 60 -7.13 1.27 -13.08
C VAL A 60 -5.89 1.85 -13.75
N VAL A 61 -4.94 0.97 -14.08
CA VAL A 61 -3.67 1.33 -14.70
C VAL A 61 -3.64 0.81 -16.14
N SER A 62 -3.50 1.70 -17.13
CA SER A 62 -3.30 1.30 -18.52
C SER A 62 -1.84 1.49 -18.89
N ASN A 63 -1.13 0.41 -19.25
CA ASN A 63 0.23 0.53 -19.75
C ASN A 63 0.23 0.76 -21.27
N LEU A 64 0.73 1.92 -21.71
CA LEU A 64 0.70 2.36 -23.11
C LEU A 64 1.77 1.70 -23.98
N ALA A 65 2.94 1.40 -23.41
CA ALA A 65 4.04 0.73 -24.11
C ALA A 65 5.03 0.08 -23.13
N GLY A 66 5.87 -0.82 -23.66
CA GLY A 66 6.81 -1.60 -22.86
C GLY A 66 6.14 -2.67 -22.00
N THR A 67 6.92 -3.35 -21.16
CA THR A 67 6.43 -4.33 -20.19
C THR A 67 6.79 -3.86 -18.78
N PRO A 68 5.81 -3.70 -17.87
CA PRO A 68 6.10 -3.34 -16.49
C PRO A 68 7.11 -4.32 -15.86
N ALA A 69 8.20 -3.78 -15.34
CA ALA A 69 9.32 -4.55 -14.80
C ALA A 69 9.58 -4.22 -13.33
N LEU A 70 10.13 -5.18 -12.59
CA LEU A 70 10.41 -5.04 -11.16
C LEU A 70 11.23 -3.78 -10.86
N GLY A 71 10.79 -2.99 -9.88
CA GLY A 71 11.48 -1.78 -9.43
C GLY A 71 11.12 -0.51 -10.18
N GLN A 72 10.30 -0.58 -11.24
CA GLN A 72 9.77 0.63 -11.88
C GLN A 72 8.78 1.34 -10.96
N SER A 73 8.81 2.69 -11.02
CA SER A 73 7.97 3.56 -10.21
C SER A 73 7.40 4.71 -11.05
N PHE A 74 6.16 5.09 -10.76
CA PHE A 74 5.37 6.09 -11.46
C PHE A 74 4.72 7.02 -10.43
N GLN A 75 4.97 8.32 -10.54
CA GLN A 75 4.41 9.34 -9.65
C GLN A 75 3.00 9.72 -10.13
N LEU A 76 1.96 9.16 -9.51
CA LEU A 76 0.58 9.40 -9.95
C LEU A 76 -0.07 10.60 -9.27
N PHE A 77 0.31 10.88 -8.01
CA PHE A 77 -0.24 11.98 -7.23
C PHE A 77 0.87 12.80 -6.60
N SER A 78 0.91 14.11 -6.86
CA SER A 78 1.76 15.04 -6.13
C SER A 78 0.90 15.93 -5.25
N ALA A 79 0.83 15.59 -3.96
CA ALA A 79 0.06 16.30 -2.95
C ALA A 79 0.92 16.66 -1.74
N THR A 80 0.60 17.77 -1.07
CA THR A 80 1.30 18.17 0.18
C THR A 80 1.06 17.16 1.30
N SER A 81 -0.11 16.54 1.33
CA SER A 81 -0.44 15.47 2.29
C SER A 81 -1.28 14.39 1.62
N ALA A 82 -1.09 13.14 2.01
CA ALA A 82 -1.81 12.02 1.44
C ALA A 82 -2.16 10.98 2.50
N SER A 83 -3.38 10.45 2.41
CA SER A 83 -3.91 9.43 3.32
C SER A 83 -4.84 8.49 2.56
N GLY A 84 -5.25 7.38 3.18
CA GLY A 84 -6.13 6.39 2.54
C GLY A 84 -5.46 5.63 1.39
N ASN A 85 -5.78 4.35 1.23
CA ASN A 85 -5.27 3.54 0.13
C ASN A 85 -6.41 3.15 -0.82
N PHE A 86 -6.08 2.83 -2.06
CA PHE A 86 -7.02 2.18 -2.97
C PHE A 86 -7.46 0.84 -2.39
N THR A 87 -8.72 0.46 -2.65
CA THR A 87 -9.25 -0.84 -2.25
C THR A 87 -8.92 -1.92 -3.28
N ASN A 88 -8.71 -1.54 -4.54
CA ASN A 88 -8.35 -2.46 -5.62
C ASN A 88 -7.37 -1.80 -6.60
N LEU A 89 -6.43 -2.59 -7.14
CA LEU A 89 -5.49 -2.19 -8.19
C LEU A 89 -5.68 -3.14 -9.37
N THR A 90 -5.86 -2.61 -10.58
CA THR A 90 -6.14 -3.42 -11.78
C THR A 90 -5.48 -2.83 -13.03
N PRO A 91 -5.06 -3.62 -14.03
CA PRO A 91 -5.06 -5.08 -14.07
C PRO A 91 -3.99 -5.69 -13.17
N GLN A 92 -4.16 -6.97 -12.82
CA GLN A 92 -3.09 -7.76 -12.21
C GLN A 92 -1.96 -7.97 -13.23
N LEU A 93 -0.71 -7.85 -12.78
CA LEU A 93 0.46 -8.11 -13.61
C LEU A 93 0.76 -9.62 -13.67
N GLY A 94 1.27 -10.07 -14.81
CA GLY A 94 1.83 -11.41 -14.98
C GLY A 94 3.28 -11.52 -14.48
N GLY A 95 3.88 -12.69 -14.62
CA GLY A 95 5.33 -12.87 -14.42
C GLY A 95 5.82 -12.72 -12.97
N GLY A 96 4.96 -12.98 -11.98
CA GLY A 96 5.35 -12.85 -10.57
C GLY A 96 5.51 -11.41 -10.10
N LEU A 97 4.84 -10.46 -10.77
CA LEU A 97 4.83 -9.05 -10.44
C LEU A 97 3.44 -8.60 -9.99
N ARG A 98 3.39 -7.47 -9.28
CA ARG A 98 2.15 -6.82 -8.88
C ARG A 98 2.36 -5.31 -8.74
N TRP A 99 1.25 -4.60 -8.78
CA TRP A 99 1.21 -3.19 -8.41
C TRP A 99 1.29 -3.00 -6.89
N LYS A 100 1.98 -1.94 -6.48
CA LYS A 100 2.00 -1.43 -5.10
C LYS A 100 1.85 0.08 -5.14
N PHE A 101 0.80 0.59 -4.49
CA PHE A 101 0.62 2.02 -4.33
C PHE A 101 0.98 2.44 -2.91
N VAL A 102 1.70 3.56 -2.78
CA VAL A 102 2.08 4.12 -1.48
C VAL A 102 1.44 5.50 -1.35
N PRO A 103 0.30 5.61 -0.64
CA PRO A 103 -0.46 6.85 -0.54
C PRO A 103 0.38 8.03 -0.08
N ALA A 104 1.18 7.86 0.97
CA ALA A 104 2.00 8.92 1.55
C ALA A 104 2.93 9.61 0.53
N SER A 105 3.37 8.87 -0.49
CA SER A 105 4.20 9.40 -1.58
C SER A 105 3.45 9.64 -2.88
N GLY A 106 2.23 9.11 -3.04
CA GLY A 106 1.49 9.13 -4.31
C GLY A 106 2.10 8.28 -5.43
N VAL A 107 3.04 7.39 -5.11
CA VAL A 107 3.79 6.58 -6.07
C VAL A 107 3.15 5.21 -6.26
N LEU A 108 2.99 4.80 -7.52
CA LEU A 108 2.71 3.43 -7.94
C LEU A 108 4.03 2.76 -8.34
N SER A 109 4.29 1.56 -7.85
CA SER A 109 5.49 0.79 -8.20
C SER A 109 5.16 -0.63 -8.63
N VAL A 110 6.02 -1.19 -9.46
CA VAL A 110 6.01 -2.60 -9.84
C VAL A 110 6.90 -3.36 -8.86
N VAL A 111 6.29 -4.25 -8.08
CA VAL A 111 6.99 -5.06 -7.07
C VAL A 111 6.78 -6.54 -7.34
N SER A 112 7.56 -7.39 -6.69
CA SER A 112 7.35 -8.83 -6.75
C SER A 112 6.02 -9.22 -6.08
N SER A 113 5.34 -10.22 -6.66
CA SER A 113 4.20 -10.88 -6.05
C SER A 113 4.61 -11.86 -4.95
N PHE A 114 5.88 -12.28 -4.89
CA PHE A 114 6.38 -13.10 -3.80
C PHE A 114 6.30 -12.31 -2.50
N SER A 115 5.51 -12.82 -1.54
CA SER A 115 5.29 -12.15 -0.27
C SER A 115 6.42 -12.47 0.71
N GLN A 116 7.04 -11.42 1.25
CA GLN A 116 7.99 -11.53 2.35
C GLN A 116 7.65 -10.45 3.38
N PRO A 117 6.63 -10.68 4.24
CA PRO A 117 6.25 -9.72 5.27
C PRO A 117 7.44 -9.35 6.14
N ARG A 118 7.65 -8.05 6.35
CA ARG A 118 8.64 -7.55 7.31
C ARG A 118 8.09 -6.36 8.08
N ILE A 119 8.57 -6.18 9.30
CA ILE A 119 8.40 -4.93 10.04
C ILE A 119 9.28 -3.89 9.34
N ALA A 120 8.64 -2.85 8.79
CA ALA A 120 9.30 -1.78 8.04
C ALA A 120 9.59 -0.56 8.91
N SER A 121 8.78 -0.33 9.94
CA SER A 121 9.04 0.70 10.95
C SER A 121 8.30 0.39 12.25
N GLU A 122 8.82 0.96 13.32
CA GLU A 122 8.28 0.86 14.67
C GLU A 122 8.24 2.26 15.31
N GLY A 123 7.28 2.48 16.20
CA GLY A 123 7.17 3.73 16.92
C GLY A 123 6.26 3.61 18.13
N LEU A 124 6.49 4.44 19.14
CA LEU A 124 5.60 4.54 20.29
C LEU A 124 4.59 5.65 20.07
N SER A 125 3.32 5.36 20.37
CA SER A 125 2.24 6.35 20.43
C SER A 125 1.55 6.21 21.78
N GLY A 126 1.88 7.11 22.70
CA GLY A 126 1.53 6.97 24.12
C GLY A 126 2.13 5.69 24.71
N ALA A 127 1.28 4.84 25.30
CA ALA A 127 1.67 3.55 25.86
C ALA A 127 1.57 2.38 24.85
N SER A 128 1.36 2.66 23.56
CA SER A 128 1.22 1.64 22.53
C SER A 128 2.42 1.61 21.59
N LEU A 129 2.89 0.40 21.28
CA LEU A 129 3.83 0.16 20.19
C LEU A 129 3.04 0.00 18.89
N VAL A 130 3.40 0.81 17.90
CA VAL A 130 2.87 0.76 16.54
C VAL A 130 3.94 0.14 15.64
N LEU A 131 3.57 -0.93 14.93
CA LEU A 131 4.42 -1.62 13.97
C LEU A 131 3.81 -1.52 12.58
N GLN A 132 4.56 -0.97 11.63
CA GLN A 132 4.18 -0.97 10.22
C GLN A 132 4.81 -2.18 9.53
N VAL A 133 3.98 -3.01 8.91
CA VAL A 133 4.39 -4.21 8.19
C VAL A 133 4.18 -3.98 6.70
N THR A 134 5.15 -4.38 5.89
CA THR A 134 5.05 -4.28 4.43
C THR A 134 5.44 -5.57 3.75
N ASN A 135 5.17 -5.67 2.44
CA ASN A 135 5.48 -6.81 1.57
C ASN A 135 4.75 -8.12 1.95
N GLY A 136 3.62 -8.01 2.64
CA GLY A 136 2.73 -9.16 2.85
C GLY A 136 1.92 -9.53 1.61
N PRO A 137 1.30 -10.73 1.61
CA PRO A 137 0.36 -11.13 0.57
C PRO A 137 -0.87 -10.19 0.60
N PRO A 138 -1.19 -9.48 -0.51
CA PRO A 138 -2.35 -8.59 -0.56
C PRO A 138 -3.65 -9.27 -0.13
N GLY A 139 -4.42 -8.63 0.75
CA GLY A 139 -5.67 -9.19 1.30
C GLY A 139 -5.48 -10.36 2.29
N GLY A 140 -4.26 -10.87 2.45
CA GLY A 140 -3.93 -12.00 3.30
C GLY A 140 -4.01 -11.68 4.80
N THR A 141 -4.46 -12.65 5.58
CA THR A 141 -4.50 -12.56 7.05
C THR A 141 -3.08 -12.65 7.61
N ASN A 142 -2.80 -11.82 8.62
CA ASN A 142 -1.53 -11.79 9.31
C ASN A 142 -1.70 -11.57 10.82
N TYR A 143 -0.68 -11.97 11.57
CA TYR A 143 -0.70 -12.05 13.01
C TYR A 143 0.55 -11.38 13.58
N LEU A 144 0.35 -10.51 14.56
CA LEU A 144 1.43 -10.07 15.44
C LEU A 144 1.58 -11.10 16.55
N ILE A 145 2.73 -11.74 16.61
CA ILE A 145 3.08 -12.71 17.65
C ILE A 145 4.23 -12.17 18.51
N ALA A 146 4.27 -12.56 19.77
CA ALA A 146 5.28 -12.09 20.70
C ALA A 146 5.69 -13.15 21.73
N SER A 147 6.91 -13.00 22.24
CA SER A 147 7.49 -13.83 23.29
C SER A 147 8.40 -13.00 24.18
N THR A 148 8.57 -13.39 25.44
CA THR A 148 9.62 -12.85 26.33
C THR A 148 10.95 -13.60 26.19
N ASN A 149 10.94 -14.72 25.47
CA ASN A 149 12.13 -15.54 25.18
C ASN A 149 12.28 -15.72 23.66
N VAL A 150 13.30 -15.09 23.09
CA VAL A 150 13.59 -15.14 21.63
C VAL A 150 14.04 -16.53 21.17
N ALA A 151 14.56 -17.37 22.07
CA ALA A 151 15.03 -18.71 21.75
C ALA A 151 13.88 -19.73 21.61
N LEU A 152 12.66 -19.40 22.04
CA LEU A 152 11.50 -20.24 21.78
C LEU A 152 11.20 -20.27 20.28
N ALA A 153 10.87 -21.45 19.76
CA ALA A 153 10.40 -21.60 18.39
C ALA A 153 9.23 -20.62 18.12
N VAL A 154 9.28 -19.91 16.99
CA VAL A 154 8.30 -18.88 16.61
C VAL A 154 6.86 -19.41 16.60
N THR A 155 6.68 -20.70 16.33
CA THR A 155 5.39 -21.40 16.40
C THR A 155 4.77 -21.42 17.79
N ASN A 156 5.58 -21.25 18.84
CA ASN A 156 5.16 -21.23 20.24
C ASN A 156 4.97 -19.82 20.79
N TRP A 157 5.20 -18.78 19.98
CA TRP A 157 4.99 -17.40 20.41
C TRP A 157 3.50 -17.09 20.49
N THR A 158 3.12 -16.24 21.44
CA THR A 158 1.70 -15.91 21.68
C THR A 158 1.20 -14.89 20.65
N ARG A 159 0.05 -15.14 20.04
CA ARG A 159 -0.62 -14.17 19.17
C ARG A 159 -1.20 -13.02 19.99
N LEU A 160 -0.79 -11.79 19.68
CA LEU A 160 -1.30 -10.56 20.27
C LEU A 160 -2.44 -9.94 19.46
N ALA A 161 -2.34 -9.98 18.13
CA ALA A 161 -3.32 -9.36 17.24
C ALA A 161 -3.43 -10.09 15.91
N THR A 162 -4.56 -9.88 15.23
CA THR A 162 -4.85 -10.40 13.88
C THR A 162 -5.34 -9.26 13.01
N ASN A 163 -4.72 -9.06 11.85
CA ASN A 163 -5.11 -8.06 10.87
C ASN A 163 -5.08 -8.66 9.44
N LYS A 164 -5.41 -7.84 8.44
CA LYS A 164 -5.25 -8.15 7.02
C LYS A 164 -4.31 -7.16 6.34
N PHE A 165 -3.58 -7.63 5.34
CA PHE A 165 -2.83 -6.75 4.45
C PHE A 165 -3.78 -6.02 3.51
N ASP A 166 -3.49 -4.74 3.24
CA ASP A 166 -4.16 -4.00 2.18
C ASP A 166 -3.78 -4.52 0.78
N VAL A 167 -4.37 -3.95 -0.26
CA VAL A 167 -4.09 -4.33 -1.66
C VAL A 167 -2.61 -4.13 -2.06
N SER A 168 -1.88 -3.29 -1.32
CA SER A 168 -0.46 -3.00 -1.54
C SER A 168 0.46 -3.92 -0.71
N GLY A 169 -0.10 -4.79 0.14
CA GLY A 169 0.65 -5.68 1.01
C GLY A 169 1.17 -5.01 2.28
N ASN A 170 0.55 -3.90 2.72
CA ASN A 170 0.88 -3.19 3.94
C ASN A 170 -0.14 -3.46 5.05
N CYS A 171 0.29 -3.38 6.30
CA CYS A 171 -0.57 -3.54 7.48
C CYS A 171 0.02 -2.76 8.66
N SER A 172 -0.81 -2.34 9.62
CA SER A 172 -0.37 -1.70 10.85
C SER A 172 -0.88 -2.49 12.06
N PHE A 173 -0.02 -2.76 13.03
CA PHE A 173 -0.41 -3.28 14.34
C PHE A 173 -0.20 -2.23 15.41
N THR A 174 -1.17 -2.11 16.31
CA THR A 174 -1.04 -1.29 17.53
C THR A 174 -1.26 -2.22 18.71
N ASN A 175 -0.29 -2.31 19.61
CA ASN A 175 -0.38 -3.16 20.78
C ASN A 175 0.17 -2.44 22.02
N ALA A 176 -0.51 -2.59 23.15
CA ALA A 176 -0.10 -1.99 24.41
C ALA A 176 1.26 -2.54 24.87
N VAL A 177 2.14 -1.64 25.28
CA VAL A 177 3.41 -2.00 25.94
C VAL A 177 3.15 -2.12 27.43
N ASN A 178 3.45 -3.28 27.99
CA ASN A 178 3.40 -3.46 29.44
C ASN A 178 4.77 -3.07 30.03
N VAL A 179 4.82 -1.96 30.76
CA VAL A 179 6.04 -1.43 31.37
C VAL A 179 6.65 -2.34 32.44
N THR A 180 5.89 -3.33 32.96
CA THR A 180 6.42 -4.33 33.90
C THR A 180 7.05 -5.53 33.20
N THR A 181 6.96 -5.63 31.87
CA THR A 181 7.66 -6.64 31.08
C THR A 181 8.98 -6.05 30.58
N PRO A 182 10.14 -6.41 31.16
CA PRO A 182 11.40 -5.73 30.88
C PRO A 182 11.88 -5.92 29.43
N GLN A 183 11.51 -7.02 28.79
CA GLN A 183 11.83 -7.28 27.39
C GLN A 183 10.76 -8.13 26.72
N ARG A 184 10.44 -7.81 25.47
CA ARG A 184 9.53 -8.59 24.63
C ARG A 184 10.01 -8.55 23.18
N PHE A 185 9.95 -9.70 22.53
CA PHE A 185 10.27 -9.88 21.12
C PHE A 185 8.99 -9.98 20.31
N TYR A 186 9.01 -9.46 19.09
CA TYR A 186 7.87 -9.40 18.19
C TYR A 186 8.24 -10.00 16.84
N ALA A 187 7.33 -10.75 16.25
CA ALA A 187 7.47 -11.29 14.91
C ALA A 187 6.12 -11.22 14.17
N ILE A 188 6.19 -11.26 12.85
CA ILE A 188 5.01 -11.32 11.98
C ILE A 188 4.86 -12.76 11.50
N SER A 189 3.67 -13.32 11.72
CA SER A 189 3.25 -14.58 11.11
C SER A 189 2.18 -14.29 10.07
N ALA A 190 2.37 -14.78 8.85
CA ALA A 190 1.39 -14.70 7.78
C ALA A 190 1.41 -16.02 7.02
N THR A 191 0.24 -16.45 6.56
CA THR A 191 0.15 -17.56 5.61
C THR A 191 0.75 -17.09 4.29
N VAL A 192 1.84 -17.72 3.86
CA VAL A 192 2.36 -17.53 2.51
C VAL A 192 1.30 -18.09 1.55
N ALA A 193 0.85 -17.33 0.56
CA ALA A 193 0.05 -17.91 -0.51
C ALA A 193 0.96 -18.89 -1.28
N PRO A 194 0.47 -20.10 -1.63
CA PRO A 194 1.24 -21.08 -2.39
C PRO A 194 1.67 -20.54 -3.76
#